data_AF-A0A7M3XIK8-F1
#
_entry.id   AF-A0A7M3XIK8-F1
#
_cell.length_a   1.000
_cell.length_b   1.000
_cell.length_c   1.000
_cell.angle_alpha   90.00
_cell.angle_beta   90.00
_cell.angle_gamma   90.00
#
_symmetry.space_group_name_H-M   'P 1'
#
loop_
_entity.id
_entity.type
_entity.pdbx_description
1 polymer ?
#
loop_
_entity_poly.entity_id
_entity_poly.type
_entity_poly.pdbx_seq_one_letter_code
_entity_poly.pdbx_strand_id
1 'polypeptide(L)'
;MNERIPRREAPDFRDSEDGLISSIVEDGFLNVALDDANQYGPHAMIIFLGLASVVTGSILGLAMFNPALSVGAIILIVGSILTKYLIAKF
;
A
#
# COMPACT_ATOMS: atom_id res chain seq x y z
N MET A 1 31.80 6.95 25.57
CA MET A 1 30.60 7.80 25.34
C MET A 1 30.78 8.56 24.04
N ASN A 2 30.54 7.95 22.87
CA ASN A 2 30.51 8.69 21.60
C ASN A 2 29.84 7.91 20.45
N GLU A 3 28.69 7.29 20.69
CA GLU A 3 27.86 6.76 19.59
C GLU A 3 26.55 7.54 19.60
N ARG A 4 26.64 8.81 19.20
CA ARG A 4 25.44 9.57 18.85
C ARG A 4 25.14 9.19 17.40
N ILE A 5 24.03 8.49 17.18
CA ILE A 5 23.56 8.16 15.83
C ILE A 5 23.44 9.50 15.06
N PRO A 6 24.08 9.63 13.89
CA PRO A 6 23.95 10.85 13.09
C PRO A 6 22.47 11.06 12.76
N ARG A 7 21.97 12.29 12.96
CA ARG A 7 20.59 12.62 12.57
C ARG A 7 20.47 12.50 11.05
N ARG A 8 19.56 11.64 10.59
CA ARG A 8 19.09 11.64 9.21
C ARG A 8 18.38 12.96 8.94
N GLU A 9 18.53 13.51 7.73
CA GLU A 9 17.68 14.61 7.29
C GLU A 9 16.21 14.18 7.31
N ALA A 10 15.34 15.11 7.70
CA ALA A 10 13.91 14.82 7.75
C ALA A 10 13.42 14.44 6.33
N PRO A 11 12.53 13.44 6.20
CA PRO A 11 11.86 13.15 4.94
C PRO A 11 11.15 14.40 4.40
N ASP A 12 11.01 14.48 3.08
CA ASP A 12 10.30 15.57 2.43
C ASP A 12 8.81 15.51 2.81
N PHE A 13 8.31 16.55 3.46
CA PHE A 13 6.92 16.65 3.93
C PHE A 13 6.25 17.79 3.19
N ARG A 14 5.23 17.47 2.39
CA ARG A 14 4.45 18.45 1.64
C ARG A 14 3.16 18.75 2.38
N ASP A 15 2.98 20.00 2.78
CA ASP A 15 1.70 20.48 3.30
C ASP A 15 0.79 20.82 2.11
N SER A 16 -0.30 20.08 1.97
CA SER A 16 -1.28 20.31 0.89
C SER A 16 -2.41 21.21 1.38
N GLU A 17 -2.65 22.34 0.70
CA GLU A 17 -3.82 23.21 0.94
C GLU A 17 -5.11 22.67 0.31
N ASP A 18 -4.99 21.64 -0.54
CA ASP A 18 -6.09 21.06 -1.30
C ASP A 18 -6.79 19.90 -0.55
N GLY A 19 -7.98 19.51 -1.00
CA GLY A 19 -8.81 18.50 -0.34
C GLY A 19 -8.14 17.13 -0.17
N LEU A 20 -8.57 16.37 0.84
CA LEU A 20 -8.00 15.07 1.27
C LEU A 20 -7.81 14.04 0.14
N ILE A 21 -8.72 14.00 -0.84
CA ILE A 21 -8.62 13.05 -1.97
C ILE A 21 -7.63 13.55 -3.05
N SER A 22 -7.61 14.87 -3.31
CA SER A 22 -6.74 15.48 -4.33
C SER A 22 -5.26 15.27 -3.97
N SER A 23 -4.94 15.57 -2.72
CA SER A 23 -3.60 15.50 -2.15
C SER A 23 -3.05 14.07 -2.00
N ILE A 24 -3.90 13.09 -1.68
CA ILE A 24 -3.52 11.66 -1.65
C ILE A 24 -3.20 11.14 -3.06
N VAL A 25 -3.93 11.59 -4.08
CA VAL A 25 -3.73 11.15 -5.47
C VAL A 25 -2.49 11.78 -6.08
N GLU A 26 -2.23 13.06 -5.77
CA GLU A 26 -1.10 13.82 -6.32
C GLU A 26 0.25 13.37 -5.76
N ASP A 27 0.35 13.14 -4.45
CA ASP A 27 1.59 12.68 -3.81
C ASP A 27 1.76 11.15 -3.84
N GLY A 28 0.70 10.44 -4.25
CA GLY A 28 0.65 8.99 -4.41
C GLY A 28 0.17 8.26 -3.14
N PHE A 29 -0.92 7.49 -3.27
CA PHE A 29 -1.60 6.84 -2.14
C PHE A 29 -0.67 6.01 -1.22
N LEU A 30 0.26 5.23 -1.79
CA LEU A 30 1.21 4.43 -1.00
C LEU A 30 2.27 5.30 -0.31
N ASN A 31 2.68 6.39 -0.95
CA ASN A 31 3.69 7.31 -0.43
C ASN A 31 3.13 8.11 0.76
N VAL A 32 1.88 8.57 0.64
CA VAL A 32 1.16 9.21 1.76
C VAL A 32 0.85 8.20 2.87
N ALA A 33 0.44 6.97 2.55
CA ALA A 33 0.06 5.98 3.56
C ALA A 33 1.25 5.36 4.33
N LEU A 34 2.43 5.22 3.72
CA LEU A 34 3.58 4.53 4.31
C LEU A 34 4.72 5.47 4.71
N ASP A 35 5.02 6.48 3.89
CA ASP A 35 6.13 7.41 4.12
C ASP A 35 5.67 8.73 4.77
N ASP A 36 4.38 8.85 5.10
CA ASP A 36 3.77 10.04 5.73
C ASP A 36 4.12 11.34 4.97
N ALA A 37 4.12 11.26 3.64
CA ALA A 37 4.56 12.33 2.75
C ALA A 37 3.74 13.63 2.88
N ASN A 38 2.58 13.58 3.55
CA ASN A 38 1.62 14.67 3.70
C ASN A 38 0.78 14.49 4.98
N GLN A 39 0.09 15.54 5.43
CA GLN A 39 -0.76 15.58 6.64
C GLN A 39 -1.89 14.53 6.68
N TYR A 40 -2.23 13.94 5.53
CA TYR A 40 -3.26 12.91 5.42
C TYR A 40 -2.75 11.48 5.64
N GLY A 41 -1.49 11.29 6.03
CA GLY A 41 -0.91 9.97 6.30
C GLY A 41 -1.76 9.07 7.19
N PRO A 42 -2.24 9.52 8.37
CA PRO A 42 -3.09 8.70 9.24
C PRO A 42 -4.41 8.26 8.58
N HIS A 43 -4.99 9.10 7.73
CA HIS A 43 -6.23 8.80 7.03
C HIS A 43 -5.98 7.81 5.87
N ALA A 44 -4.92 8.04 5.10
CA ALA A 44 -4.48 7.14 4.04
C ALA A 44 -4.12 5.76 4.58
N MET A 45 -3.49 5.69 5.76
CA MET A 45 -3.13 4.44 6.42
C MET A 45 -4.37 3.61 6.83
N ILE A 46 -5.42 4.24 7.35
CA ILE A 46 -6.67 3.53 7.68
C ILE A 46 -7.37 3.00 6.42
N ILE A 47 -7.40 3.79 5.35
CA ILE A 47 -7.96 3.35 4.07
C ILE A 47 -7.16 2.16 3.52
N PHE A 48 -5.83 2.23 3.60
CA PHE A 48 -4.94 1.15 3.17
C PHE A 48 -5.16 -0.13 3.98
N LEU A 49 -5.29 -0.01 5.30
CA LEU A 49 -5.58 -1.15 6.17
C LEU A 49 -6.94 -1.78 5.85
N GLY A 50 -7.96 -0.96 5.60
CA GLY A 50 -9.28 -1.41 5.15
C GLY A 50 -9.16 -2.23 3.86
N LEU A 51 -8.46 -1.73 2.86
CA LEU A 51 -8.24 -2.44 1.60
C LEU A 51 -7.49 -3.77 1.80
N ALA A 52 -6.38 -3.75 2.55
CA ALA A 52 -5.60 -4.95 2.85
C ALA A 52 -6.43 -6.00 3.61
N SER A 53 -7.26 -5.55 4.55
CA SER A 53 -8.16 -6.42 5.33
C SER A 53 -9.23 -7.07 4.47
N VAL A 54 -9.84 -6.32 3.54
CA VAL A 54 -10.87 -6.85 2.63
C VAL A 54 -10.26 -7.87 1.67
N VAL A 55 -9.09 -7.59 1.11
CA VAL A 55 -8.37 -8.54 0.23
C VAL A 55 -8.04 -9.82 0.99
N THR A 56 -7.39 -9.70 2.16
CA THR A 56 -6.98 -10.86 2.96
C THR A 56 -8.18 -11.66 3.44
N GLY A 57 -9.21 -10.97 3.97
CA GLY A 57 -10.46 -11.58 4.43
C GLY A 57 -11.22 -12.29 3.31
N SER A 58 -11.23 -11.74 2.09
CA SER A 58 -11.86 -12.41 0.94
C SER A 58 -11.13 -13.69 0.56
N ILE A 59 -9.79 -13.67 0.53
CA ILE A 59 -8.97 -14.86 0.22
C ILE A 59 -9.20 -15.97 1.26
N LEU A 60 -9.22 -15.60 2.54
CA LEU A 60 -9.49 -16.54 3.64
C LEU A 60 -10.94 -17.03 3.62
N GLY A 61 -11.90 -16.15 3.35
CA GLY A 61 -13.31 -16.51 3.21
C GLY A 61 -13.51 -17.53 2.09
N LEU A 62 -12.91 -17.30 0.92
CA LEU A 62 -12.90 -18.27 -0.18
C LEU A 62 -12.28 -19.60 0.25
N ALA A 63 -11.21 -19.59 1.05
CA ALA A 63 -10.56 -20.80 1.54
C ALA A 63 -11.48 -21.61 2.47
N MET A 64 -12.27 -20.93 3.30
CA MET A 64 -13.24 -21.57 4.19
C MET A 64 -14.38 -22.25 3.42
N PHE A 65 -14.84 -21.65 2.30
CA PHE A 65 -15.84 -22.27 1.44
C PHE A 65 -15.28 -23.43 0.61
N ASN A 66 -14.14 -23.22 -0.05
CA ASN A 66 -13.41 -24.25 -0.77
C ASN A 66 -11.94 -23.83 -0.96
N PRO A 67 -10.96 -24.60 -0.44
CA PRO A 67 -9.55 -24.24 -0.54
C PRO A 67 -9.06 -24.10 -2.00
N ALA A 68 -9.63 -24.87 -2.94
CA ALA A 68 -9.25 -24.78 -4.35
C ALA A 68 -9.60 -23.42 -4.99
N LEU A 69 -10.71 -22.79 -4.55
CA LEU A 69 -11.11 -21.46 -5.02
C LEU A 69 -10.13 -20.39 -4.54
N SER A 70 -9.67 -20.49 -3.28
CA SER A 70 -8.69 -19.56 -2.72
C SER A 70 -7.33 -19.67 -3.44
N VAL A 71 -6.84 -20.89 -3.65
CA VAL A 71 -5.61 -21.14 -4.41
C VAL A 71 -5.73 -20.60 -5.83
N GLY A 72 -6.84 -20.86 -6.51
CA GLY A 72 -7.11 -20.31 -7.85
C GLY A 72 -7.08 -18.78 -7.88
N ALA A 73 -7.71 -18.11 -6.91
CA ALA A 73 -7.71 -16.66 -6.80
C ALA A 73 -6.29 -16.10 -6.59
N ILE A 74 -5.48 -16.72 -5.71
CA ILE A 74 -4.09 -16.33 -5.47
C ILE A 74 -3.25 -16.48 -6.74
N ILE A 75 -3.37 -17.60 -7.45
CA ILE A 75 -2.63 -17.85 -8.70
C ILE A 75 -2.98 -16.79 -9.75
N LEU A 76 -4.25 -16.42 -9.88
CA LEU A 76 -4.67 -15.38 -10.83
C LEU A 76 -4.09 -14.01 -10.47
N ILE A 77 -4.15 -13.62 -9.20
CA ILE A 77 -3.62 -12.34 -8.73
C ILE A 77 -2.10 -12.28 -8.97
N VAL A 78 -1.35 -13.27 -8.47
CA VAL A 78 0.11 -13.33 -8.60
C VAL A 78 0.52 -13.46 -10.06
N GLY A 79 -0.16 -14.30 -10.83
CA GLY A 79 0.08 -14.47 -12.26
C GLY A 79 -0.11 -13.17 -13.04
N SER A 80 -1.16 -12.39 -12.73
CA SER A 80 -1.38 -11.10 -13.37
C SER A 80 -0.27 -10.07 -13.05
N ILE A 81 0.19 -10.03 -11.80
CA ILE A 81 1.27 -9.13 -11.36
C ILE A 81 2.60 -9.53 -12.02
N LEU A 82 2.91 -10.83 -12.01
CA LEU A 82 4.11 -11.38 -12.63
C LEU A 82 4.15 -11.11 -14.14
N THR A 83 3.01 -11.30 -14.82
CA THR A 83 2.90 -11.04 -16.26
C THR A 83 3.13 -9.56 -16.57
N LYS A 84 2.53 -8.65 -15.77
CA LYS A 84 2.78 -7.21 -15.90
C LYS A 84 4.26 -6.86 -15.69
N TYR A 85 4.89 -7.45 -14.67
CA TYR A 85 6.31 -7.23 -14.38
C TYR A 85 7.22 -7.70 -15.51
N LEU A 86 6.92 -8.88 -16.08
CA LEU A 86 7.67 -9.41 -17.21
C LEU A 86 7.52 -8.55 -18.46
N ILE A 87 6.30 -8.12 -18.79
CA ILE A 87 6.04 -7.23 -19.94
C ILE A 87 6.72 -5.89 -19.78
N ALA A 88 6.71 -5.29 -18.59
CA ALA A 88 7.34 -4.00 -18.33
C ALA A 88 8.88 -4.04 -18.42
N LYS A 89 9.48 -5.23 -18.49
CA LYS A 89 10.93 -5.43 -18.57
C LYS A 89 11.44 -5.64 -20.01
N PHE A 90 10.55 -5.86 -20.98
CA PHE A 90 10.85 -5.99 -22.41
C PHE A 90 10.37 -4.75 -23.17
#